data_AF-A0A3B9WSY4-F1
#
_entry.id   AF-A0A3B9WSY4-F1
#
_cell.length_a   1.000
_cell.length_b   1.000
_cell.length_c   1.000
_cell.angle_alpha   90.00
_cell.angle_beta   90.00
_cell.angle_gamma   90.00
#
_symmetry.space_group_name_H-M   'P 1'
#
loop_
_entity.id
_entity.type
_entity.pdbx_description
1 polymer ?
#
loop_
_entity_poly.entity_id
_entity_poly.type
_entity_poly.pdbx_seq_one_letter_code
_entity_poly.pdbx_strand_id
1 'polypeptide(L)'
;MFICLSFVWRGMWTEKQAYMTYADFIRELDDPGNIVNINIVQNSEVPTGVVEVTLKSGVVKNLNVSDVKEIEELLSEKYPAYTMDDVKRDNWFMTYMLPSLLIVVVVAVLFFYLNNQAGAAGGARMMNFGRSPARLSSGDNPIRFTDVAGLQEEKQDLEEIVDFLKSPGKYTEVGARIPKGVILVGPPGTGKTLLAKAIAGEAGVPFFSISGSDFVEMFVGVGASRVRDLFSEAKKSAPCIIFIDEIDAVARRRGTGMGGGHDEREQTLNQMLVEMDGFGVNEGIIVLAATNRVDILDPAILRPGRFDRKISVGVPDVRGREEILKVHSRNKPLAEDVNIEHIARTTAGFTGADLENLMNEAAINSAKADRKYVIMDDIREAFVKVGIGTEKKSRIVSEKEKKITAYHESGHAILYHILPDVGPVYSVSIIPTGVGAAGYTMPLPEKDEMFNTKGRMLQDIIVSLGGRVAEALVFDDITTGASQDIKQATKLAKKMVTKYGMSDRIGVISYDNDDDEVFIGRDLAHSTRGYSEEIAGEIDREVKRIIEECYEKAEKLIRENEDILHKSAALLLEKEKINREEFEALFV
;
A
#
# COMPACT_ATOMS: atom_id res chain seq x y z
N MET A 1 0.78 -50.24 2.25
CA MET A 1 0.43 -49.65 0.94
C MET A 1 -0.07 -50.70 -0.07
N PHE A 2 0.62 -51.83 -0.25
CA PHE A 2 0.21 -52.91 -1.19
C PHE A 2 -1.15 -53.58 -0.87
N ILE A 3 -1.54 -53.71 0.40
CA ILE A 3 -2.81 -54.35 0.79
C ILE A 3 -4.02 -53.41 0.58
N CYS A 4 -3.84 -52.09 0.72
CA CYS A 4 -4.89 -51.11 0.41
C CYS A 4 -5.10 -50.99 -1.11
N LEU A 5 -4.03 -51.04 -1.90
CA LEU A 5 -4.11 -51.06 -3.36
C LEU A 5 -4.82 -52.32 -3.90
N SER A 6 -4.65 -53.49 -3.28
CA SER A 6 -5.36 -54.71 -3.70
C SER A 6 -6.87 -54.66 -3.40
N PHE A 7 -7.29 -53.96 -2.35
CA PHE A 7 -8.71 -53.76 -2.04
C PHE A 7 -9.38 -52.74 -2.98
N VAL A 8 -8.66 -51.67 -3.35
CA VAL A 8 -9.16 -50.68 -4.31
C VAL A 8 -9.23 -51.27 -5.73
N TRP A 9 -8.28 -52.12 -6.12
CA TRP A 9 -8.28 -52.78 -7.44
C TRP A 9 -9.46 -53.75 -7.62
N ARG A 10 -9.90 -54.43 -6.55
CA ARG A 10 -10.99 -55.41 -6.61
C ARG A 10 -12.39 -54.77 -6.68
N GLY A 11 -12.54 -53.52 -6.25
CA GLY A 11 -13.80 -52.75 -6.32
C GLY A 11 -14.10 -52.14 -7.70
N MET A 12 -13.14 -52.17 -8.64
CA MET A 12 -13.29 -51.54 -9.98
C MET A 12 -13.79 -52.49 -11.07
N TRP A 13 -14.11 -53.74 -10.75
CA TRP A 13 -14.71 -54.71 -11.67
C TRP A 13 -16.09 -55.14 -11.17
N THR A 14 -17.04 -54.21 -11.15
CA THR A 14 -18.48 -54.52 -11.11
C THR A 14 -18.94 -54.74 -12.55
N GLU A 15 -19.38 -55.96 -12.86
CA GLU A 15 -20.02 -56.27 -14.14
C GLU A 15 -21.20 -55.31 -14.39
N LYS A 16 -21.26 -54.70 -15.58
CA LYS A 16 -22.40 -53.86 -15.99
C LYS A 16 -23.66 -54.72 -16.04
N GLN A 17 -24.48 -54.68 -14.98
CA GLN A 17 -25.81 -55.26 -15.01
C GLN A 17 -26.69 -54.48 -16.00
N ALA A 18 -27.37 -55.18 -16.89
CA ALA A 18 -28.25 -54.57 -17.88
C ALA A 18 -29.60 -54.22 -17.23
N TYR A 19 -29.90 -52.92 -17.07
CA TYR A 19 -31.17 -52.48 -16.51
C TYR A 19 -32.25 -52.37 -17.60
N MET A 20 -33.47 -52.82 -17.32
CA MET A 20 -34.64 -52.68 -18.19
C MET A 20 -35.63 -51.64 -17.67
N THR A 21 -36.44 -51.06 -18.56
CA THR A 21 -37.53 -50.17 -18.16
C THR A 21 -38.78 -50.96 -17.76
N TYR A 22 -39.68 -50.36 -16.97
CA TYR A 22 -40.95 -50.99 -16.59
C TYR A 22 -41.80 -51.36 -17.82
N ALA A 23 -41.79 -50.53 -18.87
CA ALA A 23 -42.52 -50.82 -20.11
C ALA A 23 -41.95 -52.04 -20.85
N ASP A 24 -40.62 -52.22 -20.84
CA ASP A 24 -39.98 -53.39 -21.43
C ASP A 24 -40.24 -54.65 -20.59
N PHE A 25 -40.33 -54.52 -19.27
CA PHE A 25 -40.71 -55.61 -18.36
C PHE A 25 -42.11 -56.13 -18.64
N ILE A 26 -43.11 -55.24 -18.80
CA ILE A 26 -44.48 -55.64 -19.16
C ILE A 26 -44.51 -56.33 -20.53
N ARG A 27 -43.73 -55.82 -21.51
CA ARG A 27 -43.65 -56.45 -22.85
C ARG A 27 -43.07 -57.87 -22.80
N GLU A 28 -42.03 -58.09 -21.98
CA GLU A 28 -41.43 -59.42 -21.82
C GLU A 28 -42.36 -60.37 -21.04
N LEU A 29 -43.19 -59.84 -20.12
CA LEU A 29 -44.22 -60.62 -19.41
C LEU A 29 -45.39 -61.06 -20.32
N ASP A 30 -45.73 -60.29 -21.35
CA ASP A 30 -46.80 -60.63 -22.30
C ASP A 30 -46.36 -61.72 -23.32
N ASP A 31 -45.07 -62.05 -23.43
CA ASP A 31 -44.54 -63.20 -24.18
C ASP A 31 -43.93 -64.28 -23.24
N PRO A 32 -44.75 -65.11 -22.59
CA PRO A 32 -44.32 -66.04 -21.54
C PRO A 32 -43.35 -67.13 -22.01
N GLY A 33 -43.10 -67.25 -23.32
CA GLY A 33 -42.15 -68.20 -23.89
C GLY A 33 -40.67 -67.82 -23.71
N ASN A 34 -40.36 -66.57 -23.36
CA ASN A 34 -38.97 -66.04 -23.34
C ASN A 34 -38.32 -66.01 -21.94
N ILE A 35 -39.11 -66.08 -20.86
CA ILE A 35 -38.65 -65.97 -19.48
C ILE A 35 -38.36 -67.35 -18.89
N VAL A 36 -37.23 -67.48 -18.18
CA VAL A 36 -36.80 -68.71 -17.47
C VAL A 36 -37.05 -68.61 -15.97
N ASN A 37 -36.67 -67.49 -15.36
CA ASN A 37 -36.86 -67.27 -13.93
C ASN A 37 -37.01 -65.77 -13.64
N ILE A 38 -37.82 -65.45 -12.64
CA ILE A 38 -38.00 -64.09 -12.11
C ILE A 38 -37.68 -64.14 -10.62
N ASN A 39 -36.66 -63.39 -10.19
CA ASN A 39 -36.24 -63.31 -8.80
C ASN A 39 -36.46 -61.90 -8.26
N ILE A 40 -37.13 -61.78 -7.13
CA ILE A 40 -37.35 -60.51 -6.44
C ILE A 40 -36.34 -60.38 -5.31
N VAL A 41 -35.48 -59.36 -5.37
CA VAL A 41 -34.52 -59.02 -4.33
C VAL A 41 -34.98 -57.75 -3.64
N GLN A 42 -35.36 -57.85 -2.36
CA GLN A 42 -35.73 -56.66 -1.58
C GLN A 42 -34.50 -55.85 -1.17
N ASN A 43 -34.60 -54.52 -1.27
CA ASN A 43 -33.61 -53.63 -0.70
C ASN A 43 -33.81 -53.51 0.83
N SER A 44 -32.80 -52.99 1.52
CA SER A 44 -32.88 -52.72 2.96
C SER A 44 -33.92 -51.64 3.32
N GLU A 45 -34.34 -50.81 2.36
CA GLU A 45 -35.38 -49.79 2.51
C GLU A 45 -36.69 -50.26 1.85
N VAL A 46 -37.60 -50.82 2.66
CA VAL A 46 -38.94 -51.26 2.24
C VAL A 46 -39.80 -50.02 1.90
N PRO A 47 -40.55 -49.98 0.79
CA PRO A 47 -40.96 -51.11 -0.06
C PRO A 47 -40.15 -51.32 -1.35
N THR A 48 -38.97 -50.71 -1.50
CA THR A 48 -38.21 -50.78 -2.76
C THR A 48 -37.47 -52.10 -2.95
N GLY A 49 -37.19 -52.47 -4.20
CA GLY A 49 -36.41 -53.66 -4.53
C GLY A 49 -36.03 -53.73 -6.00
N VAL A 50 -35.39 -54.83 -6.38
CA VAL A 50 -34.97 -55.10 -7.75
C VAL A 50 -35.53 -56.45 -8.18
N VAL A 51 -36.07 -56.50 -9.38
CA VAL A 51 -36.57 -57.73 -10.00
C VAL A 51 -35.57 -58.14 -11.07
N GLU A 52 -34.98 -59.31 -10.90
CA GLU A 52 -34.03 -59.91 -11.83
C GLU A 52 -34.78 -60.90 -12.73
N VAL A 53 -34.84 -60.61 -14.02
CA VAL A 53 -35.48 -61.47 -15.02
C VAL A 53 -34.39 -62.18 -15.81
N THR A 54 -34.39 -63.51 -15.76
CA THR A 54 -33.50 -64.35 -16.56
C THR A 54 -34.25 -64.80 -17.82
N LEU A 55 -33.75 -64.40 -18.99
CA LEU A 55 -34.31 -64.79 -20.28
C LEU A 55 -33.67 -66.11 -20.78
N LYS A 56 -34.33 -66.81 -21.73
CA LYS A 56 -33.78 -68.04 -22.34
C LYS A 56 -32.44 -67.86 -23.04
N SER A 57 -32.09 -66.64 -23.42
CA SER A 57 -30.77 -66.28 -23.97
C SER A 57 -29.63 -66.32 -22.94
N GLY A 58 -29.94 -66.55 -21.65
CA GLY A 58 -28.96 -66.52 -20.55
C GLY A 58 -28.64 -65.11 -20.05
N VAL A 59 -29.26 -64.08 -20.63
CA VAL A 59 -29.09 -62.69 -20.21
C VAL A 59 -29.99 -62.41 -19.00
N VAL A 60 -29.39 -61.90 -17.93
CA VAL A 60 -30.10 -61.39 -16.75
C VAL A 60 -30.31 -59.88 -16.93
N LYS A 61 -31.57 -59.46 -16.85
CA LYS A 61 -31.96 -58.05 -16.91
C LYS A 61 -32.60 -57.64 -15.59
N ASN A 62 -32.22 -56.49 -15.06
CA ASN A 62 -32.65 -56.00 -13.75
C ASN A 62 -33.63 -54.84 -13.89
N LEU A 63 -34.74 -54.88 -13.16
CA LEU A 63 -35.72 -53.81 -13.07
C LEU A 63 -35.71 -53.25 -11.64
N ASN A 64 -35.50 -51.94 -11.51
CA ASN A 64 -35.67 -51.27 -10.22
C ASN A 64 -37.14 -50.99 -9.97
N VAL A 65 -37.62 -51.33 -8.79
CA VAL A 65 -39.03 -51.28 -8.41
C VAL A 65 -39.19 -50.39 -7.18
N SER A 66 -40.11 -49.44 -7.28
CA SER A 66 -40.46 -48.52 -6.19
C SER A 66 -41.29 -49.19 -5.09
N ASP A 67 -42.19 -50.11 -5.45
CA ASP A 67 -42.94 -50.94 -4.50
C ASP A 67 -42.95 -52.41 -4.95
N VAL A 68 -42.24 -53.25 -4.20
CA VAL A 68 -42.12 -54.68 -4.47
C VAL A 68 -43.48 -55.39 -4.39
N LYS A 69 -44.44 -54.89 -3.59
CA LYS A 69 -45.76 -55.51 -3.46
C LYS A 69 -46.59 -55.40 -4.73
N GLU A 70 -46.49 -54.29 -5.46
CA GLU A 70 -47.20 -54.11 -6.74
C GLU A 70 -46.72 -55.13 -7.79
N ILE A 71 -45.42 -55.43 -7.81
CA ILE A 71 -44.86 -56.45 -8.70
C ILE A 71 -45.19 -57.86 -8.24
N GLU A 72 -45.22 -58.08 -6.92
CA GLU A 72 -45.64 -59.35 -6.34
C GLU A 72 -47.10 -59.68 -6.73
N GLU A 73 -48.02 -58.72 -6.60
CA GLU A 73 -49.41 -58.88 -7.03
C GLU A 73 -49.51 -59.18 -8.55
N LEU A 74 -48.79 -58.42 -9.38
CA LEU A 74 -48.76 -58.62 -10.84
C LEU A 74 -48.22 -60.00 -11.25
N LEU A 75 -47.16 -60.48 -10.58
CA LEU A 75 -46.57 -61.79 -10.84
C LEU A 75 -47.44 -62.92 -10.31
N SER A 76 -48.13 -62.72 -9.18
CA SER A 76 -49.07 -63.71 -8.64
C SER A 76 -50.25 -63.98 -9.58
N GLU A 77 -50.72 -62.97 -10.33
CA GLU A 77 -51.84 -63.08 -11.26
C GLU A 77 -51.45 -63.69 -12.61
N LYS A 78 -50.25 -63.38 -13.13
CA LYS A 78 -49.82 -63.76 -14.49
C LYS A 78 -48.73 -64.85 -14.55
N TYR A 79 -47.91 -65.03 -13.53
CA TYR A 79 -46.74 -65.94 -13.57
C TYR A 79 -46.33 -66.47 -12.16
N PRO A 80 -46.95 -67.56 -11.67
CA PRO A 80 -46.83 -68.01 -10.27
C PRO A 80 -45.49 -68.70 -9.88
N ALA A 81 -44.45 -68.60 -10.72
CA ALA A 81 -43.17 -69.28 -10.54
C ALA A 81 -42.00 -68.33 -10.24
N TYR A 82 -42.21 -67.30 -9.40
CA TYR A 82 -41.15 -66.38 -8.97
C TYR A 82 -40.51 -66.80 -7.63
N THR A 83 -39.25 -66.42 -7.41
CA THR A 83 -38.54 -66.57 -6.13
C THR A 83 -38.32 -65.22 -5.46
N MET A 84 -38.21 -65.21 -4.13
CA MET A 84 -38.00 -64.00 -3.35
C MET A 84 -36.86 -64.22 -2.36
N ASP A 85 -35.78 -63.47 -2.52
CA ASP A 85 -34.60 -63.54 -1.66
C ASP A 85 -34.71 -62.56 -0.48
N ASP A 86 -34.24 -62.99 0.70
CA ASP A 86 -34.22 -62.19 1.92
C ASP A 86 -33.19 -61.05 1.86
N VAL A 87 -33.42 -59.97 2.61
CA VAL A 87 -32.62 -58.73 2.55
C VAL A 87 -31.16 -59.02 2.91
N LYS A 88 -30.22 -58.73 2.01
CA LYS A 88 -28.77 -58.80 2.28
C LYS A 88 -28.41 -57.82 3.40
N ARG A 89 -28.07 -58.32 4.59
CA ARG A 89 -27.56 -57.51 5.71
C ARG A 89 -26.04 -57.43 5.64
N ASP A 90 -25.51 -56.21 5.58
CA ASP A 90 -24.07 -55.98 5.64
C ASP A 90 -23.48 -56.38 7.00
N ASN A 91 -22.31 -57.00 6.97
CA ASN A 91 -21.65 -57.53 8.17
C ASN A 91 -21.06 -56.36 8.99
N TRP A 92 -21.74 -55.96 10.07
CA TRP A 92 -21.42 -54.81 10.93
C TRP A 92 -19.92 -54.65 11.27
N PHE A 93 -19.23 -55.77 11.51
CA PHE A 93 -17.81 -55.79 11.84
C PHE A 93 -16.92 -55.23 10.71
N MET A 94 -17.20 -55.62 9.47
CA MET A 94 -16.43 -55.19 8.30
C MET A 94 -16.72 -53.72 7.96
N THR A 95 -17.98 -53.30 8.10
CA THR A 95 -18.41 -51.95 7.71
C THR A 95 -17.99 -50.88 8.73
N TYR A 96 -18.08 -51.16 10.03
CA TYR A 96 -17.88 -50.13 11.06
C TYR A 96 -16.62 -50.33 11.91
N MET A 97 -16.26 -51.57 12.26
CA MET A 97 -15.18 -51.81 13.22
C MET A 97 -13.79 -51.73 12.57
N LEU A 98 -13.65 -52.27 11.36
CA LEU A 98 -12.37 -52.24 10.66
C LEU A 98 -11.92 -50.81 10.29
N PRO A 99 -12.79 -49.91 9.75
CA PRO A 99 -12.37 -48.56 9.41
C PRO A 99 -12.08 -47.69 10.63
N SER A 100 -12.87 -47.83 11.69
CA SER A 100 -12.67 -47.06 12.93
C SER A 100 -11.35 -47.44 13.61
N LEU A 101 -10.99 -48.72 13.63
CA LEU A 101 -9.72 -49.17 14.21
C LEU A 101 -8.51 -48.68 13.38
N LEU A 102 -8.65 -48.60 12.05
CA LEU A 102 -7.63 -48.06 11.16
C LEU A 102 -7.39 -46.56 11.41
N ILE A 103 -8.45 -45.77 11.65
CA ILE A 103 -8.34 -44.36 12.01
C ILE A 103 -7.61 -44.19 13.35
N VAL A 104 -7.93 -45.00 14.36
CA VAL A 104 -7.27 -44.93 15.67
C VAL A 104 -5.77 -45.22 15.55
N VAL A 105 -5.37 -46.20 14.74
CA VAL A 105 -3.96 -46.52 14.51
C VAL A 105 -3.23 -45.37 13.80
N VAL A 106 -3.85 -44.77 12.78
CA VAL A 106 -3.26 -43.62 12.08
C VAL A 106 -3.07 -42.44 13.03
N VAL A 107 -4.08 -42.12 13.84
CA VAL A 107 -4.01 -41.04 14.83
C VAL A 107 -2.92 -41.32 15.88
N ALA A 108 -2.81 -42.56 16.36
CA ALA A 108 -1.79 -42.94 17.34
C ALA A 108 -0.36 -42.81 16.78
N VAL A 109 -0.13 -43.22 15.53
CA VAL A 109 1.17 -43.07 14.85
C VAL A 109 1.51 -41.59 14.62
N LEU A 110 0.52 -40.78 14.21
CA LEU A 110 0.69 -39.34 14.03
C LEU A 110 1.00 -38.64 15.36
N PHE A 111 0.33 -39.04 16.44
CA PHE A 111 0.58 -38.53 17.79
C PHE A 111 1.97 -38.91 18.29
N PHE A 112 2.43 -40.13 18.01
CA PHE A 112 3.78 -40.58 18.37
C PHE A 112 4.86 -39.84 17.56
N TYR A 113 4.63 -39.58 16.27
CA TYR A 113 5.53 -38.82 15.41
C TYR A 113 5.61 -37.34 15.82
N LEU A 114 4.46 -36.72 16.14
CA LEU A 114 4.40 -35.34 16.64
C LEU A 114 5.07 -35.19 18.02
N ASN A 115 4.89 -36.15 18.93
CA ASN A 115 5.57 -36.10 20.24
C ASN A 115 7.08 -36.29 20.12
N ASN A 116 7.56 -37.15 19.22
CA ASN A 116 9.01 -37.30 18.98
C ASN A 116 9.63 -36.06 18.30
N GLN A 117 8.85 -35.30 17.54
CA GLN A 117 9.30 -34.03 16.92
C GLN A 117 9.19 -32.84 17.90
N ALA A 118 8.22 -32.87 18.82
CA ALA A 118 8.02 -31.85 19.84
C ALA A 118 9.13 -31.86 20.92
N GLY A 119 9.69 -33.04 21.24
CA GLY A 119 10.76 -33.21 22.23
C GLY A 119 12.13 -32.65 21.82
N ALA A 120 12.38 -32.44 20.52
CA ALA A 120 13.67 -31.93 20.02
C ALA A 120 13.59 -30.54 19.34
N ALA A 121 12.41 -30.07 18.93
CA ALA A 121 12.27 -28.78 18.24
C ALA A 121 10.95 -28.01 18.49
N GLY A 122 10.00 -28.56 19.24
CA GLY A 122 8.68 -27.94 19.48
C GLY A 122 8.62 -27.02 20.70
N GLY A 123 9.27 -27.41 21.81
CA GLY A 123 9.29 -26.61 23.05
C GLY A 123 10.02 -25.27 22.90
N ALA A 124 11.05 -25.21 22.05
CA ALA A 124 11.83 -23.99 21.80
C ALA A 124 11.06 -22.95 20.97
N ARG A 125 10.15 -23.37 20.08
CA ARG A 125 9.34 -22.42 19.28
C ARG A 125 8.23 -21.79 20.11
N MET A 126 7.58 -22.53 21.00
CA MET A 126 6.51 -21.96 21.84
C MET A 126 7.06 -20.99 22.92
N MET A 127 8.28 -21.20 23.41
CA MET A 127 8.97 -20.30 24.35
C MET A 127 9.55 -19.02 23.70
N ASN A 128 9.72 -18.98 22.37
CA ASN A 128 10.29 -17.83 21.66
C ASN A 128 9.24 -16.84 21.13
N PHE A 129 7.92 -17.08 21.30
CA PHE A 129 6.88 -16.16 20.83
C PHE A 129 6.86 -14.81 21.56
N GLY A 130 7.42 -14.74 22.77
CA GLY A 130 7.42 -13.52 23.60
C GLY A 130 8.66 -12.62 23.46
N ARG A 131 9.76 -13.11 22.86
CA ARG A 131 11.03 -12.37 22.78
C ARG A 131 10.95 -11.22 21.77
N SER A 132 11.57 -10.10 22.14
CA SER A 132 11.71 -8.93 21.27
C SER A 132 12.51 -9.28 20.00
N PRO A 133 12.04 -8.92 18.79
CA PRO A 133 12.79 -9.06 17.54
C PRO A 133 13.85 -7.96 17.36
N ALA A 134 14.03 -7.06 18.33
CA ALA A 134 14.90 -5.91 18.20
C ALA A 134 16.35 -6.31 17.87
N ARG A 135 16.90 -5.68 16.84
CA ARG A 135 18.30 -5.90 16.44
C ARG A 135 19.21 -5.02 17.27
N LEU A 136 20.06 -5.63 18.10
CA LEU A 136 21.13 -4.94 18.82
C LEU A 136 22.26 -4.61 17.83
N SER A 137 22.46 -3.33 17.53
CA SER A 137 23.72 -2.87 16.93
C SER A 137 24.70 -2.60 18.06
N SER A 138 25.72 -3.44 18.18
CA SER A 138 26.70 -3.36 19.26
C SER A 138 27.66 -2.19 19.02
N GLY A 139 27.52 -1.10 19.80
CA GLY A 139 28.50 -0.04 20.14
C GLY A 139 29.20 0.75 19.01
N ASP A 140 29.45 0.14 17.86
CA ASP A 140 30.24 0.65 16.75
C ASP A 140 29.28 0.91 15.57
N ASN A 141 28.36 1.86 15.76
CA ASN A 141 27.57 2.38 14.66
C ASN A 141 28.48 3.27 13.81
N PRO A 142 28.72 2.96 12.52
CA PRO A 142 29.62 3.76 11.68
C PRO A 142 29.06 5.14 11.32
N ILE A 143 27.76 5.36 11.52
CA ILE A 143 27.04 6.56 11.08
C ILE A 143 27.15 7.64 12.16
N ARG A 144 27.64 8.82 11.79
CA ARG A 144 27.76 10.01 12.66
C ARG A 144 26.95 11.18 12.12
N PHE A 145 26.87 12.28 12.87
CA PHE A 145 26.21 13.51 12.38
C PHE A 145 26.85 14.09 11.11
N THR A 146 28.12 13.75 10.82
CA THR A 146 28.81 14.12 9.58
C THR A 146 28.27 13.42 8.33
N ASP A 147 27.58 12.30 8.50
CA ASP A 147 26.99 11.51 7.41
C ASP A 147 25.52 11.89 7.14
N VAL A 148 24.89 12.58 8.10
CA VAL A 148 23.59 13.22 7.91
C VAL A 148 23.86 14.60 7.33
N ALA A 149 23.34 14.91 6.15
CA ALA A 149 23.43 16.26 5.56
C ALA A 149 22.20 17.11 5.90
N GLY A 150 22.34 18.43 5.94
CA GLY A 150 21.26 19.34 6.33
C GLY A 150 20.85 19.21 7.79
N LEU A 151 19.58 19.56 8.08
CA LEU A 151 18.93 19.42 9.39
C LEU A 151 19.72 20.08 10.55
N GLN A 152 20.24 21.28 10.33
CA GLN A 152 21.13 21.94 11.30
C GLN A 152 20.42 22.22 12.63
N GLU A 153 19.18 22.71 12.56
CA GLU A 153 18.36 23.02 13.73
C GLU A 153 18.00 21.75 14.49
N GLU A 154 17.56 20.71 13.78
CA GLU A 154 17.19 19.43 14.39
C GLU A 154 18.40 18.73 15.00
N LYS A 155 19.58 18.81 14.38
CA LYS A 155 20.83 18.31 14.97
C LYS A 155 21.19 19.06 16.24
N GLN A 156 21.07 20.38 16.24
CA GLN A 156 21.37 21.20 17.42
C GLN A 156 20.45 20.84 18.61
N ASP A 157 19.16 20.61 18.34
CA ASP A 157 18.21 20.14 19.37
C ASP A 157 18.58 18.75 19.91
N LEU A 158 19.12 17.89 19.05
CA LEU A 158 19.54 16.53 19.39
C LEU A 158 20.95 16.45 20.02
N GLU A 159 21.79 17.48 19.88
CA GLU A 159 23.09 17.54 20.54
C GLU A 159 22.97 17.51 22.07
N GLU A 160 21.90 18.08 22.63
CA GLU A 160 21.60 18.00 24.08
C GLU A 160 21.45 16.55 24.55
N ILE A 161 20.81 15.72 23.73
CA ILE A 161 20.57 14.30 24.00
C ILE A 161 21.89 13.52 23.93
N VAL A 162 22.73 13.85 22.95
CA VAL A 162 24.06 13.26 22.79
C VAL A 162 24.96 13.62 23.98
N ASP A 163 25.00 14.88 24.41
CA ASP A 163 25.83 15.31 25.56
C ASP A 163 25.40 14.58 26.84
N PHE A 164 24.08 14.39 27.04
CA PHE A 164 23.59 13.61 28.16
C PHE A 164 24.03 12.15 28.10
N LEU A 165 23.90 11.47 26.97
CA LEU A 165 24.32 10.07 26.83
C LEU A 165 25.84 9.90 27.05
N LYS A 166 26.64 10.90 26.66
CA LYS A 166 28.09 10.94 26.92
C LYS A 166 28.42 11.25 28.38
N SER A 167 27.65 12.10 29.05
CA SER A 167 27.96 12.61 30.39
C SER A 167 26.71 12.78 31.28
N PRO A 168 26.08 11.67 31.70
CA PRO A 168 24.81 11.72 32.44
C PRO A 168 24.92 12.33 33.85
N GLY A 169 26.10 12.25 34.47
CA GLY A 169 26.36 12.80 35.81
C GLY A 169 26.19 14.32 35.88
N LYS A 170 26.67 15.05 34.85
CA LYS A 170 26.60 16.51 34.74
C LYS A 170 25.18 17.06 34.91
N TYR A 171 24.20 16.38 34.31
CA TYR A 171 22.79 16.78 34.37
C TYR A 171 22.11 16.34 35.67
N THR A 172 22.49 15.17 36.19
CA THR A 172 21.98 14.63 37.45
C THR A 172 22.38 15.51 38.64
N GLU A 173 23.61 16.03 38.65
CA GLU A 173 24.13 16.90 39.73
C GLU A 173 23.37 18.23 39.85
N VAL A 174 22.92 18.79 38.71
CA VAL A 174 22.17 20.05 38.66
C VAL A 174 20.67 19.81 38.89
N GLY A 175 20.22 18.55 38.93
CA GLY A 175 18.80 18.19 39.08
C GLY A 175 17.97 18.43 37.82
N ALA A 176 18.62 18.52 36.64
CA ALA A 176 17.92 18.66 35.37
C ALA A 176 17.16 17.36 35.05
N ARG A 177 15.90 17.49 34.61
CA ARG A 177 15.10 16.35 34.14
C ARG A 177 15.25 16.26 32.64
N ILE A 178 15.66 15.10 32.16
CA ILE A 178 15.93 14.87 30.75
C ILE A 178 14.71 14.23 30.10
N PRO A 179 14.46 14.55 28.83
CA PRO A 179 13.41 13.91 28.08
C PRO A 179 13.61 12.40 28.02
N LYS A 180 12.60 11.67 28.49
CA LYS A 180 12.58 10.19 28.42
C LYS A 180 12.35 9.71 26.99
N GLY A 181 11.65 10.50 26.20
CA GLY A 181 11.27 10.12 24.84
C GLY A 181 11.22 11.31 23.89
N VAL A 182 11.72 11.10 22.69
CA VAL A 182 11.69 12.09 21.61
C VAL A 182 10.98 11.50 20.40
N ILE A 183 10.02 12.23 19.85
CA ILE A 183 9.32 11.85 18.63
C ILE A 183 9.82 12.69 17.45
N LEU A 184 10.33 12.01 16.43
CA LEU A 184 10.72 12.55 15.13
C LEU A 184 9.51 12.50 14.20
N VAL A 185 9.02 13.66 13.80
CA VAL A 185 7.80 13.79 12.99
C VAL A 185 8.15 14.38 11.64
N GLY A 186 7.73 13.75 10.56
CA GLY A 186 7.89 14.35 9.23
C GLY A 186 7.61 13.38 8.10
N PRO A 187 7.61 13.84 6.84
CA PRO A 187 7.34 13.00 5.67
C PRO A 187 8.28 11.77 5.61
N PRO A 188 7.88 10.68 4.95
CA PRO A 188 8.79 9.56 4.69
C PRO A 188 10.01 10.04 3.88
N GLY A 189 11.15 9.39 4.07
CA GLY A 189 12.36 9.70 3.29
C GLY A 189 13.15 10.95 3.73
N THR A 190 12.77 11.64 4.80
CA THR A 190 13.51 12.81 5.33
C THR A 190 14.70 12.46 6.23
N GLY A 191 15.04 11.17 6.38
CA GLY A 191 16.21 10.74 7.14
C GLY A 191 15.98 10.56 8.66
N LYS A 192 14.73 10.44 9.14
CA LYS A 192 14.41 10.20 10.57
C LYS A 192 15.18 9.02 11.17
N THR A 193 15.17 7.87 10.50
CA THR A 193 15.89 6.66 10.92
C THR A 193 17.41 6.83 10.85
N LEU A 194 17.91 7.60 9.87
CA LEU A 194 19.34 7.90 9.74
C LEU A 194 19.80 8.82 10.87
N LEU A 195 19.01 9.82 11.21
CA LEU A 195 19.25 10.75 12.31
C LEU A 195 19.29 10.02 13.66
N ALA A 196 18.36 9.10 13.92
CA ALA A 196 18.36 8.28 15.12
C ALA A 196 19.64 7.42 15.25
N LYS A 197 20.10 6.81 14.15
CA LYS A 197 21.36 6.06 14.13
C LYS A 197 22.58 6.96 14.37
N ALA A 198 22.57 8.17 13.80
CA ALA A 198 23.65 9.14 13.96
C ALA A 198 23.78 9.63 15.41
N ILE A 199 22.67 9.82 16.14
CA ILE A 199 22.69 10.15 17.58
C ILE A 199 23.39 9.05 18.37
N ALA A 200 23.06 7.78 18.09
CA ALA A 200 23.68 6.64 18.78
C ALA A 200 25.18 6.52 18.46
N GLY A 201 25.57 6.68 17.19
CA GLY A 201 26.96 6.65 16.77
C GLY A 201 27.78 7.82 17.32
N GLU A 202 27.18 9.00 17.43
CA GLU A 202 27.84 10.17 18.03
C GLU A 202 28.02 10.01 19.55
N ALA A 203 27.01 9.46 20.24
CA ALA A 203 27.06 9.17 21.67
C ALA A 203 27.91 7.93 22.01
N GLY A 204 28.15 7.03 21.06
CA GLY A 204 28.88 5.77 21.27
C GLY A 204 28.13 4.77 22.15
N VAL A 205 26.80 4.77 22.09
CA VAL A 205 25.94 3.91 22.93
C VAL A 205 25.23 2.83 22.10
N PRO A 206 24.85 1.68 22.69
CA PRO A 206 24.06 0.65 22.01
C PRO A 206 22.75 1.20 21.42
N PHE A 207 22.40 0.72 20.23
CA PHE A 207 21.20 1.12 19.50
C PHE A 207 20.29 -0.10 19.28
N PHE A 208 19.10 -0.06 19.88
CA PHE A 208 18.04 -1.05 19.67
C PHE A 208 17.05 -0.51 18.65
N SER A 209 16.86 -1.20 17.53
CA SER A 209 15.90 -0.80 16.49
C SER A 209 14.77 -1.81 16.39
N ILE A 210 13.53 -1.34 16.41
CA ILE A 210 12.32 -2.15 16.20
C ILE A 210 11.30 -1.36 15.37
N SER A 211 10.51 -2.04 14.54
CA SER A 211 9.38 -1.40 13.85
C SER A 211 8.12 -1.45 14.72
N GLY A 212 7.32 -0.39 14.69
CA GLY A 212 6.01 -0.33 15.33
C GLY A 212 5.09 -1.45 14.85
N SER A 213 5.20 -1.85 13.59
CA SER A 213 4.47 -2.99 13.02
C SER A 213 4.81 -4.33 13.69
N ASP A 214 6.04 -4.50 14.19
CA ASP A 214 6.51 -5.75 14.81
C ASP A 214 5.84 -6.01 16.15
N PHE A 215 5.15 -5.02 16.71
CA PHE A 215 4.37 -5.16 17.93
C PHE A 215 2.94 -5.60 17.69
N VAL A 216 2.44 -5.52 16.45
CA VAL A 216 1.06 -5.85 16.08
C VAL A 216 1.01 -7.27 15.53
N GLU A 217 0.46 -8.20 16.30
CA GLU A 217 0.40 -9.63 15.98
C GLU A 217 -1.02 -10.21 16.08
N MET A 218 -1.23 -11.39 15.50
CA MET A 218 -2.54 -12.07 15.53
C MET A 218 -2.95 -12.55 16.94
N PHE A 219 -1.99 -12.67 17.87
CA PHE A 219 -2.22 -13.20 19.21
C PHE A 219 -2.19 -12.09 20.26
N VAL A 220 -3.29 -11.98 21.00
CA VAL A 220 -3.43 -11.02 22.10
C VAL A 220 -2.33 -11.22 23.15
N GLY A 221 -1.69 -10.14 23.56
CA GLY A 221 -0.66 -10.14 24.61
C GLY A 221 0.78 -10.41 24.14
N VAL A 222 0.99 -10.83 22.88
CA VAL A 222 2.34 -11.01 22.33
C VAL A 222 3.06 -9.68 22.20
N GLY A 223 2.40 -8.65 21.64
CA GLY A 223 2.97 -7.30 21.53
C GLY A 223 3.41 -6.74 22.89
N ALA A 224 2.55 -6.85 23.91
CA ALA A 224 2.87 -6.43 25.28
C ALA A 224 4.08 -7.20 25.88
N SER A 225 4.22 -8.51 25.61
CA SER A 225 5.40 -9.26 26.05
C SER A 225 6.69 -8.75 25.39
N ARG A 226 6.65 -8.48 24.08
CA ARG A 226 7.81 -7.95 23.33
C ARG A 226 8.25 -6.59 23.85
N VAL A 227 7.29 -5.72 24.21
CA VAL A 227 7.58 -4.43 24.83
C VAL A 227 8.34 -4.63 26.16
N ARG A 228 7.85 -5.50 27.05
CA ARG A 228 8.54 -5.78 28.33
C ARG A 228 9.96 -6.30 28.13
N ASP A 229 10.12 -7.24 27.21
CA ASP A 229 11.44 -7.83 26.92
C ASP A 229 12.41 -6.78 26.34
N LEU A 230 11.95 -5.93 25.42
CA LEU A 230 12.73 -4.81 24.87
C LEU A 230 13.24 -3.88 25.96
N PHE A 231 12.36 -3.40 26.85
CA PHE A 231 12.75 -2.50 27.93
C PHE A 231 13.64 -3.20 28.98
N SER A 232 13.44 -4.49 29.23
CA SER A 232 14.30 -5.29 30.12
C SER A 232 15.73 -5.44 29.57
N GLU A 233 15.89 -5.68 28.27
CA GLU A 233 17.19 -5.74 27.61
C GLU A 233 17.89 -4.38 27.54
N ALA A 234 17.14 -3.32 27.27
CA ALA A 234 17.65 -1.95 27.30
C ALA A 234 18.18 -1.56 28.68
N LYS A 235 17.44 -1.88 29.76
CA LYS A 235 17.88 -1.63 31.15
C LYS A 235 19.21 -2.32 31.49
N LYS A 236 19.48 -3.51 30.92
CA LYS A 236 20.75 -4.22 31.10
C LYS A 236 21.92 -3.61 30.33
N SER A 237 21.61 -2.84 29.29
CA SER A 237 22.58 -2.28 28.34
C SER A 237 22.71 -0.76 28.45
N ALA A 238 22.18 -0.17 29.53
CA ALA A 238 22.22 1.27 29.76
C ALA A 238 23.66 1.78 29.99
N PRO A 239 24.03 2.96 29.46
CA PRO A 239 23.21 3.88 28.68
C PRO A 239 22.98 3.40 27.24
N CYS A 240 21.76 3.52 26.71
CA CYS A 240 21.40 3.06 25.37
C CYS A 240 20.24 3.84 24.76
N ILE A 241 20.05 3.68 23.44
CA ILE A 241 18.92 4.24 22.69
C ILE A 241 17.99 3.13 22.22
N ILE A 242 16.70 3.30 22.45
CA ILE A 242 15.62 2.49 21.85
C ILE A 242 15.00 3.30 20.72
N PHE A 243 15.03 2.82 19.49
CA PHE A 243 14.40 3.43 18.33
C PHE A 243 13.21 2.60 17.85
N ILE A 244 12.04 3.24 17.80
CA ILE A 244 10.78 2.66 17.32
C ILE A 244 10.37 3.40 16.04
N ASP A 245 10.53 2.73 14.88
CA ASP A 245 10.02 3.27 13.62
C ASP A 245 8.50 3.06 13.49
N GLU A 246 7.80 3.84 12.68
CA GLU A 246 6.35 3.70 12.44
C GLU A 246 5.51 3.51 13.73
N ILE A 247 5.76 4.33 14.75
CA ILE A 247 5.08 4.20 16.06
C ILE A 247 3.54 4.32 15.95
N ASP A 248 3.04 4.95 14.89
CA ASP A 248 1.61 5.04 14.55
C ASP A 248 0.94 3.69 14.28
N ALA A 249 1.70 2.61 14.04
CA ALA A 249 1.14 1.27 13.97
C ALA A 249 0.54 0.79 15.31
N VAL A 250 1.18 1.14 16.44
CA VAL A 250 0.76 0.76 17.80
C VAL A 250 0.07 1.89 18.56
N ALA A 251 0.47 3.14 18.32
CA ALA A 251 0.06 4.28 19.13
C ALA A 251 -1.08 5.08 18.50
N ARG A 252 -1.87 4.48 17.61
CA ARG A 252 -3.02 5.14 16.99
C ARG A 252 -4.15 5.34 17.99
N ARG A 253 -4.83 6.49 17.94
CA ARG A 253 -6.06 6.74 18.71
C ARG A 253 -7.09 5.65 18.49
N ARG A 254 -7.90 5.39 19.52
CA ARG A 254 -9.05 4.49 19.46
C ARG A 254 -10.00 4.92 18.33
N GLY A 255 -10.21 4.03 17.36
CA GLY A 255 -11.33 4.12 16.43
C GLY A 255 -12.51 3.30 16.97
N THR A 256 -13.74 3.68 16.64
CA THR A 256 -14.96 2.91 16.95
C THR A 256 -15.10 1.67 16.04
N GLY A 257 -14.00 0.99 15.75
CA GLY A 257 -13.96 -0.22 14.94
C GLY A 257 -14.56 -1.39 15.71
N MET A 258 -15.72 -1.85 15.25
CA MET A 258 -16.43 -3.01 15.77
C MET A 258 -15.69 -4.29 15.33
N GLY A 259 -14.54 -4.61 15.94
CA GLY A 259 -13.74 -5.79 15.62
C GLY A 259 -12.53 -5.98 16.54
N GLY A 260 -12.29 -7.21 17.01
CA GLY A 260 -11.34 -7.58 18.07
C GLY A 260 -9.84 -7.38 17.80
N GLY A 261 -9.45 -6.64 16.76
CA GLY A 261 -8.06 -6.20 16.55
C GLY A 261 -7.67 -4.97 17.38
N HIS A 262 -8.65 -4.29 18.01
CA HIS A 262 -8.40 -3.14 18.86
C HIS A 262 -7.75 -3.50 20.20
N ASP A 263 -8.08 -4.67 20.76
CA ASP A 263 -7.68 -5.04 22.12
C ASP A 263 -6.16 -5.31 22.22
N GLU A 264 -5.56 -5.88 21.18
CA GLU A 264 -4.13 -6.20 21.13
C GLU A 264 -3.26 -4.94 21.03
N ARG A 265 -3.64 -4.01 20.17
CA ARG A 265 -2.94 -2.73 20.01
C ARG A 265 -3.03 -1.90 21.27
N GLU A 266 -4.21 -1.84 21.88
CA GLU A 266 -4.43 -1.11 23.12
C GLU A 266 -3.62 -1.70 24.27
N GLN A 267 -3.59 -3.03 24.41
CA GLN A 267 -2.78 -3.68 25.44
C GLN A 267 -1.29 -3.38 25.25
N THR A 268 -0.81 -3.40 24.01
CA THR A 268 0.59 -3.14 23.69
C THR A 268 0.97 -1.68 23.91
N LEU A 269 0.10 -0.74 23.53
CA LEU A 269 0.26 0.69 23.83
C LEU A 269 0.31 0.92 25.34
N ASN A 270 -0.66 0.40 26.09
CA ASN A 270 -0.70 0.54 27.55
C ASN A 270 0.56 -0.03 28.21
N GLN A 271 1.06 -1.18 27.72
CA GLN A 271 2.30 -1.75 28.23
C GLN A 271 3.51 -0.83 27.95
N MET A 272 3.57 -0.20 26.78
CA MET A 272 4.62 0.78 26.47
C MET A 272 4.54 1.98 27.41
N LEU A 273 3.34 2.49 27.68
CA LEU A 273 3.14 3.58 28.64
C LEU A 273 3.62 3.20 30.05
N VAL A 274 3.32 1.99 30.51
CA VAL A 274 3.77 1.47 31.81
C VAL A 274 5.28 1.36 31.87
N GLU A 275 5.94 0.87 30.81
CA GLU A 275 7.41 0.80 30.78
C GLU A 275 8.05 2.20 30.77
N MET A 276 7.51 3.15 30.00
CA MET A 276 8.00 4.54 29.96
C MET A 276 7.86 5.26 31.31
N ASP A 277 6.74 5.05 32.00
CA ASP A 277 6.50 5.59 33.33
C ASP A 277 7.37 4.85 34.39
N GLY A 278 7.77 3.61 34.12
CA GLY A 278 8.40 2.68 35.06
C GLY A 278 9.92 2.81 35.28
N PHE A 279 10.68 3.41 34.37
CA PHE A 279 12.12 3.66 34.60
C PHE A 279 12.38 5.05 35.22
N GLY A 280 13.40 5.13 36.08
CA GLY A 280 13.81 6.36 36.76
C GLY A 280 14.26 7.46 35.79
N VAL A 281 14.18 8.72 36.22
CA VAL A 281 14.46 9.91 35.39
C VAL A 281 15.90 9.94 34.83
N ASN A 282 16.84 9.18 35.43
CA ASN A 282 18.26 9.21 35.10
C ASN A 282 18.87 7.81 34.86
N GLU A 283 18.10 6.83 34.36
CA GLU A 283 18.63 5.49 34.03
C GLU A 283 19.50 5.45 32.75
N GLY A 284 19.66 6.59 32.04
CA GLY A 284 20.50 6.67 30.83
C GLY A 284 19.87 5.99 29.60
N ILE A 285 18.55 5.80 29.61
CA ILE A 285 17.80 5.18 28.51
C ILE A 285 16.95 6.27 27.84
N ILE A 286 17.04 6.36 26.51
CA ILE A 286 16.28 7.33 25.72
C ILE A 286 15.49 6.60 24.64
N VAL A 287 14.19 6.88 24.57
CA VAL A 287 13.28 6.30 23.59
C VAL A 287 13.07 7.28 22.43
N LEU A 288 13.61 6.97 21.27
CA LEU A 288 13.36 7.69 20.02
C LEU A 288 12.23 7.00 19.26
N ALA A 289 11.27 7.76 18.76
CA ALA A 289 10.21 7.25 17.89
C ALA A 289 10.13 8.05 16.60
N ALA A 290 9.82 7.41 15.48
CA ALA A 290 9.56 8.08 14.21
C ALA A 290 8.11 7.86 13.77
N THR A 291 7.48 8.93 13.26
CA THR A 291 6.17 8.83 12.61
C THR A 291 6.06 9.81 11.45
N ASN A 292 5.23 9.45 10.47
CA ASN A 292 4.81 10.36 9.42
C ASN A 292 3.56 11.16 9.81
N ARG A 293 2.82 10.72 10.83
CA ARG A 293 1.49 11.23 11.18
C ARG A 293 1.34 11.35 12.70
N VAL A 294 1.68 12.51 13.24
CA VAL A 294 1.52 12.81 14.67
C VAL A 294 0.05 13.05 15.06
N ASP A 295 -0.79 13.43 14.10
CA ASP A 295 -2.21 13.74 14.23
C ASP A 295 -3.03 12.51 14.71
N ILE A 296 -2.68 11.32 14.22
CA ILE A 296 -3.41 10.07 14.55
C ILE A 296 -2.94 9.42 15.85
N LEU A 297 -1.90 9.95 16.48
CA LEU A 297 -1.34 9.36 17.70
C LEU A 297 -2.23 9.62 18.92
N ASP A 298 -2.24 8.64 19.83
CA ASP A 298 -2.90 8.75 21.12
C ASP A 298 -2.26 9.88 21.94
N PRO A 299 -3.03 10.90 22.38
CA PRO A 299 -2.49 12.01 23.18
C PRO A 299 -1.82 11.56 24.47
N ALA A 300 -2.14 10.36 24.99
CA ALA A 300 -1.51 9.81 26.17
C ALA A 300 -0.01 9.58 25.97
N ILE A 301 0.45 9.25 24.76
CA ILE A 301 1.86 8.99 24.49
C ILE A 301 2.71 10.28 24.48
N LEU A 302 2.07 11.41 24.16
CA LEU A 302 2.70 12.75 24.07
C LEU A 302 2.70 13.50 25.41
N ARG A 303 2.25 12.87 26.51
CA ARG A 303 2.23 13.52 27.82
C ARG A 303 3.65 13.65 28.41
N PRO A 304 3.92 14.71 29.19
CA PRO A 304 5.21 14.86 29.88
C PRO A 304 5.60 13.62 30.68
N GLY A 305 6.86 13.19 30.55
CA GLY A 305 7.37 11.93 31.12
C GLY A 305 7.33 10.73 30.17
N ARG A 306 6.77 10.88 28.96
CA ARG A 306 6.77 9.88 27.88
C ARG A 306 7.51 10.44 26.68
N PHE A 307 6.83 10.76 25.57
CA PHE A 307 7.41 11.54 24.47
C PHE A 307 7.16 13.03 24.72
N ASP A 308 8.07 13.64 25.47
CA ASP A 308 7.99 15.04 25.89
C ASP A 308 8.67 16.01 24.92
N ARG A 309 9.57 15.53 24.06
CA ARG A 309 10.15 16.30 22.96
C ARG A 309 9.56 15.86 21.62
N LYS A 310 9.16 16.83 20.81
CA LYS A 310 8.74 16.64 19.42
C LYS A 310 9.67 17.43 18.52
N ILE A 311 10.34 16.75 17.60
CA ILE A 311 11.22 17.36 16.61
C ILE A 311 10.63 17.10 15.23
N SER A 312 10.41 18.18 14.48
CA SER A 312 9.87 18.09 13.13
C SER A 312 11.01 17.97 12.13
N VAL A 313 11.09 16.87 11.40
CA VAL A 313 12.10 16.61 10.36
C VAL A 313 11.45 16.82 8.99
N GLY A 314 11.57 18.05 8.48
CA GLY A 314 10.93 18.49 7.25
C GLY A 314 11.61 18.02 5.96
N VAL A 315 11.03 18.44 4.84
CA VAL A 315 11.68 18.35 3.52
C VAL A 315 12.84 19.36 3.50
N PRO A 316 14.02 19.00 2.98
CA PRO A 316 15.18 19.89 2.96
C PRO A 316 14.97 21.13 2.09
N ASP A 317 15.55 22.25 2.52
CA ASP A 317 15.68 23.49 1.76
C ASP A 317 16.74 23.36 0.65
N VAL A 318 16.90 24.38 -0.20
CA VAL A 318 17.88 24.36 -1.30
C VAL A 318 19.29 24.02 -0.80
N ARG A 319 19.72 24.58 0.34
CA ARG A 319 21.06 24.34 0.89
C ARG A 319 21.18 22.92 1.44
N GLY A 320 20.17 22.44 2.16
CA GLY A 320 20.08 21.06 2.65
C GLY A 320 20.10 20.06 1.51
N ARG A 321 19.39 20.31 0.40
CA ARG A 321 19.42 19.46 -0.80
C ARG A 321 20.81 19.42 -1.42
N GLU A 322 21.50 20.55 -1.52
CA GLU A 322 22.88 20.62 -2.00
C GLU A 322 23.84 19.80 -1.12
N GLU A 323 23.72 19.91 0.21
CA GLU A 323 24.52 19.11 1.15
C GLU A 323 24.24 17.61 1.02
N ILE A 324 22.96 17.22 0.91
CA ILE A 324 22.53 15.82 0.74
C ILE A 324 23.09 15.27 -0.58
N LEU A 325 22.97 16.02 -1.68
CA LEU A 325 23.52 15.64 -2.97
C LEU A 325 25.04 15.47 -2.89
N LYS A 326 25.77 16.36 -2.19
CA LYS A 326 27.22 16.22 -1.97
C LYS A 326 27.57 14.92 -1.26
N VAL A 327 26.83 14.54 -0.21
CA VAL A 327 27.05 13.26 0.50
C VAL A 327 26.82 12.07 -0.43
N HIS A 328 25.70 12.03 -1.15
CA HIS A 328 25.39 10.93 -2.07
C HIS A 328 26.24 10.91 -3.35
N SER A 329 26.97 11.99 -3.62
CA SER A 329 27.93 12.10 -4.74
C SER A 329 29.35 11.66 -4.37
N ARG A 330 29.73 11.58 -3.09
CA ARG A 330 31.12 11.27 -2.67
C ARG A 330 31.69 9.99 -3.28
N ASN A 331 30.85 8.96 -3.41
CA ASN A 331 31.23 7.65 -3.94
C ASN A 331 30.88 7.48 -5.42
N LYS A 332 30.52 8.55 -6.13
CA LYS A 332 30.11 8.52 -7.54
C LYS A 332 31.01 9.46 -8.36
N PRO A 333 31.70 8.95 -9.40
CA PRO A 333 32.48 9.81 -10.29
C PRO A 333 31.55 10.71 -11.11
N LEU A 334 31.65 12.03 -10.91
CA LEU A 334 30.90 13.04 -11.66
C LEU A 334 31.80 13.68 -12.72
N ALA A 335 31.24 14.03 -13.87
CA ALA A 335 31.91 14.86 -14.87
C ALA A 335 31.90 16.35 -14.49
N GLU A 336 32.77 17.13 -15.15
CA GLU A 336 32.94 18.57 -14.89
C GLU A 336 31.70 19.41 -15.24
N ASP A 337 30.81 18.90 -16.07
CA ASP A 337 29.55 19.54 -16.46
C ASP A 337 28.46 19.47 -15.38
N VAL A 338 28.65 18.65 -14.34
CA VAL A 338 27.66 18.43 -13.29
C VAL A 338 27.69 19.57 -12.26
N ASN A 339 26.64 20.39 -12.26
CA ASN A 339 26.46 21.44 -11.26
C ASN A 339 25.44 21.02 -10.17
N ILE A 340 25.95 20.67 -8.99
CA ILE A 340 25.13 20.24 -7.84
C ILE A 340 24.19 21.34 -7.35
N GLU A 341 24.63 22.60 -7.37
CA GLU A 341 23.79 23.73 -6.95
C GLU A 341 22.58 23.89 -7.87
N HIS A 342 22.78 23.76 -9.18
CA HIS A 342 21.69 23.78 -10.15
C HIS A 342 20.70 22.61 -9.92
N ILE A 343 21.22 21.41 -9.65
CA ILE A 343 20.38 20.24 -9.34
C ILE A 343 19.54 20.49 -8.08
N ALA A 344 20.13 21.04 -7.02
CA ALA A 344 19.44 21.36 -5.77
C ALA A 344 18.27 22.35 -5.97
N ARG A 345 18.40 23.30 -6.90
CA ARG A 345 17.30 24.22 -7.27
C ARG A 345 16.20 23.53 -8.07
N THR A 346 16.56 22.67 -9.03
CA THR A 346 15.58 21.93 -9.86
C THR A 346 14.79 20.86 -9.08
N THR A 347 15.35 20.37 -7.98
CA THR A 347 14.79 19.29 -7.13
C THR A 347 13.95 19.79 -5.97
N ALA A 348 13.24 20.91 -6.17
CA ALA A 348 12.33 21.45 -5.16
C ALA A 348 11.30 20.41 -4.72
N GLY A 349 11.11 20.27 -3.41
CA GLY A 349 10.18 19.31 -2.81
C GLY A 349 10.72 17.87 -2.68
N PHE A 350 11.91 17.55 -3.19
CA PHE A 350 12.50 16.22 -3.05
C PHE A 350 12.93 15.96 -1.61
N THR A 351 12.63 14.77 -1.10
CA THR A 351 13.14 14.31 0.20
C THR A 351 14.59 13.82 0.08
N GLY A 352 15.26 13.58 1.22
CA GLY A 352 16.63 13.04 1.21
C GLY A 352 16.71 11.69 0.49
N ALA A 353 15.71 10.83 0.67
CA ALA A 353 15.61 9.55 -0.03
C ALA A 353 15.38 9.73 -1.55
N ASP A 354 14.62 10.73 -1.97
CA ASP A 354 14.42 11.01 -3.40
C ASP A 354 15.72 11.49 -4.06
N LEU A 355 16.51 12.31 -3.36
CA LEU A 355 17.83 12.77 -3.83
C LEU A 355 18.85 11.62 -3.89
N GLU A 356 18.83 10.71 -2.91
CA GLU A 356 19.63 9.50 -2.96
C GLU A 356 19.27 8.66 -4.19
N ASN A 357 17.97 8.46 -4.42
CA ASN A 357 17.46 7.68 -5.54
C ASN A 357 17.78 8.36 -6.88
N LEU A 358 17.67 9.69 -6.97
CA LEU A 358 18.06 10.49 -8.14
C LEU A 358 19.52 10.22 -8.53
N MET A 359 20.44 10.33 -7.57
CA MET A 359 21.87 10.11 -7.83
C MET A 359 22.17 8.65 -8.15
N ASN A 360 21.43 7.70 -7.56
CA ASN A 360 21.57 6.29 -7.87
C ASN A 360 21.09 5.95 -9.29
N GLU A 361 19.95 6.49 -9.71
CA GLU A 361 19.40 6.32 -11.06
C GLU A 361 20.32 6.96 -12.12
N ALA A 362 20.89 8.14 -11.84
CA ALA A 362 21.89 8.75 -12.71
C ALA A 362 23.14 7.86 -12.89
N ALA A 363 23.61 7.23 -11.80
CA ALA A 363 24.70 6.27 -11.86
C ALA A 363 24.34 5.01 -12.68
N ILE A 364 23.12 4.49 -12.53
CA ILE A 364 22.61 3.35 -13.32
C ILE A 364 22.57 3.72 -14.82
N ASN A 365 22.12 4.93 -15.16
CA ASN A 365 22.09 5.40 -16.55
C ASN A 365 23.49 5.49 -17.14
N SER A 366 24.45 6.05 -16.38
CA SER A 366 25.85 6.09 -16.81
C SER A 366 26.43 4.68 -17.04
N ALA A 367 26.12 3.72 -16.16
CA ALA A 367 26.57 2.35 -16.28
C ALA A 367 25.93 1.62 -17.47
N LYS A 368 24.64 1.85 -17.75
CA LYS A 368 23.96 1.33 -18.94
C LYS A 368 24.54 1.86 -20.25
N ALA A 369 25.10 3.07 -20.22
CA ALA A 369 25.79 3.68 -21.34
C ALA A 369 27.28 3.30 -21.42
N ASP A 370 27.74 2.33 -20.61
CA ASP A 370 29.14 1.91 -20.47
C ASP A 370 30.10 3.08 -20.14
N ARG A 371 29.60 4.14 -19.49
CA ARG A 371 30.39 5.28 -19.01
C ARG A 371 30.89 5.04 -17.59
N LYS A 372 32.11 5.54 -17.30
CA LYS A 372 32.73 5.47 -15.97
C LYS A 372 32.42 6.69 -15.08
N TYR A 373 31.70 7.67 -15.60
CA TYR A 373 31.36 8.91 -14.92
C TYR A 373 29.92 9.30 -15.26
N VAL A 374 29.27 10.00 -14.34
CA VAL A 374 27.91 10.54 -14.49
C VAL A 374 27.98 11.94 -15.10
N ILE A 375 27.25 12.17 -16.17
CA ILE A 375 27.11 13.49 -16.81
C ILE A 375 25.81 14.19 -16.39
N MET A 376 25.69 15.49 -16.67
CA MET A 376 24.48 16.25 -16.32
C MET A 376 23.21 15.68 -16.96
N ASP A 377 23.30 15.15 -18.18
CA ASP A 377 22.16 14.53 -18.86
C ASP A 377 21.65 13.26 -18.17
N ASP A 378 22.53 12.45 -17.57
CA ASP A 378 22.11 11.27 -16.80
C ASP A 378 21.25 11.67 -15.60
N ILE A 379 21.60 12.79 -14.95
CA ILE A 379 20.87 13.35 -13.81
C ILE A 379 19.55 13.96 -14.26
N ARG A 380 19.51 14.64 -15.42
CA ARG A 380 18.26 15.15 -16.00
C ARG A 380 17.29 14.02 -16.34
N GLU A 381 17.78 12.93 -16.92
CA GLU A 381 16.95 11.75 -17.22
C GLU A 381 16.46 11.07 -15.92
N ALA A 382 17.34 10.92 -14.93
CA ALA A 382 16.98 10.39 -13.62
C ALA A 382 15.94 11.27 -12.90
N PHE A 383 16.04 12.60 -13.03
CA PHE A 383 15.10 13.55 -12.46
C PHE A 383 13.68 13.31 -12.97
N VAL A 384 13.51 13.20 -14.29
CA VAL A 384 12.20 12.90 -14.90
C VAL A 384 11.68 11.55 -14.41
N LYS A 385 12.56 10.54 -14.34
CA LYS A 385 12.22 9.19 -13.90
C LYS A 385 11.74 9.14 -12.45
N VAL A 386 12.42 9.84 -11.54
CA VAL A 386 12.11 9.85 -10.10
C VAL A 386 10.91 10.76 -9.79
N GLY A 387 10.84 11.93 -10.41
CA GLY A 387 9.77 12.91 -10.13
C GLY A 387 8.44 12.59 -10.80
N ILE A 388 8.44 12.25 -12.09
CA ILE A 388 7.22 12.10 -12.91
C ILE A 388 6.96 10.62 -13.23
N GLY A 389 8.02 9.85 -13.47
CA GLY A 389 7.96 8.42 -13.76
C GLY A 389 8.76 8.05 -15.01
N THR A 390 8.79 6.76 -15.34
CA THR A 390 9.55 6.27 -16.50
C THR A 390 8.85 6.66 -17.81
N GLU A 391 9.62 7.22 -18.75
CA GLU A 391 9.19 7.53 -20.12
C GLU A 391 8.92 6.23 -20.91
N LYS A 392 7.73 6.10 -21.49
CA LYS A 392 7.28 4.91 -22.22
C LYS A 392 7.44 5.07 -23.73
N LYS A 393 8.69 5.03 -24.21
CA LYS A 393 9.02 5.14 -25.65
C LYS A 393 8.42 4.02 -26.52
N SER A 394 8.09 2.86 -25.93
CA SER A 394 7.47 1.74 -26.65
C SER A 394 5.95 1.88 -26.85
N ARG A 395 5.31 2.86 -26.21
CA ARG A 395 3.87 3.08 -26.37
C ARG A 395 3.62 3.70 -27.74
N ILE A 396 2.93 2.97 -28.60
CA ILE A 396 2.49 3.50 -29.90
C ILE A 396 1.37 4.51 -29.62
N VAL A 397 1.64 5.78 -29.90
CA VAL A 397 0.68 6.89 -29.82
C VAL A 397 0.35 7.30 -31.24
N SER A 398 -0.92 7.51 -31.55
CA SER A 398 -1.31 7.94 -32.89
C SER A 398 -0.84 9.37 -33.17
N GLU A 399 -0.58 9.71 -34.43
CA GLU A 399 -0.19 11.09 -34.82
C GLU A 399 -1.23 12.14 -34.40
N LYS A 400 -2.51 11.76 -34.41
CA LYS A 400 -3.61 12.62 -33.93
C LYS A 400 -3.46 12.90 -32.42
N GLU A 401 -3.21 11.88 -31.61
CA GLU A 401 -3.00 12.03 -30.17
C GLU A 401 -1.72 12.81 -29.86
N LYS A 402 -0.61 12.51 -30.55
CA LYS A 402 0.64 13.29 -30.41
C LYS A 402 0.42 14.76 -30.69
N LYS A 403 -0.34 15.09 -31.75
CA LYS A 403 -0.71 16.47 -32.08
C LYS A 403 -1.52 17.11 -30.96
N ILE A 404 -2.55 16.44 -30.45
CA ILE A 404 -3.36 16.97 -29.34
C ILE A 404 -2.49 17.25 -28.12
N THR A 405 -1.63 16.30 -27.72
CA THR A 405 -0.72 16.48 -26.60
C THR A 405 0.28 17.62 -26.84
N ALA A 406 0.82 17.78 -28.04
CA ALA A 406 1.73 18.88 -28.36
C ALA A 406 1.09 20.27 -28.17
N TYR A 407 -0.17 20.44 -28.58
CA TYR A 407 -0.91 21.69 -28.35
C TYR A 407 -1.28 21.88 -26.89
N HIS A 408 -1.68 20.80 -26.20
CA HIS A 408 -1.98 20.83 -24.78
C HIS A 408 -0.78 21.30 -23.94
N GLU A 409 0.38 20.65 -24.11
CA GLU A 409 1.60 21.01 -23.38
C GLU A 409 2.13 22.40 -23.78
N SER A 410 2.02 22.78 -25.06
CA SER A 410 2.37 24.14 -25.50
C SER A 410 1.49 25.20 -24.83
N GLY A 411 0.21 24.92 -24.59
CA GLY A 411 -0.70 25.79 -23.84
C GLY A 411 -0.22 26.05 -22.42
N HIS A 412 0.21 25.00 -21.71
CA HIS A 412 0.83 25.16 -20.38
C HIS A 412 2.14 25.94 -20.46
N ALA A 413 3.02 25.61 -21.39
CA ALA A 413 4.34 26.20 -21.51
C ALA A 413 4.29 27.72 -21.78
N ILE A 414 3.37 28.16 -22.64
CA ILE A 414 3.16 29.58 -22.93
C ILE A 414 2.73 30.34 -21.68
N LEU A 415 1.77 29.80 -20.91
CA LEU A 415 1.29 30.46 -19.71
C LEU A 415 2.36 30.52 -18.62
N TYR A 416 3.17 29.47 -18.44
CA TYR A 416 4.32 29.51 -17.52
C TYR A 416 5.35 30.60 -17.88
N HIS A 417 5.53 30.87 -19.17
CA HIS A 417 6.49 31.89 -19.62
C HIS A 417 5.95 33.32 -19.50
N ILE A 418 4.66 33.53 -19.78
CA ILE A 418 4.05 34.87 -19.79
C ILE A 418 3.72 35.36 -18.37
N LEU A 419 3.32 34.44 -17.47
CA LEU A 419 2.87 34.79 -16.14
C LEU A 419 4.07 34.96 -15.18
N PRO A 420 4.14 36.07 -14.43
CA PRO A 420 5.33 36.43 -13.67
C PRO A 420 5.57 35.57 -12.41
N ASP A 421 4.51 35.04 -11.78
CA ASP A 421 4.61 34.45 -10.43
C ASP A 421 4.68 32.90 -10.43
N VAL A 422 4.59 32.25 -11.59
CA VAL A 422 4.54 30.77 -11.73
C VAL A 422 5.90 30.16 -12.11
N GLY A 423 6.86 30.99 -12.51
CA GLY A 423 8.23 30.59 -12.86
C GLY A 423 8.37 30.05 -14.29
N PRO A 424 9.56 30.21 -14.90
CA PRO A 424 9.77 29.86 -16.30
C PRO A 424 9.74 28.34 -16.53
N VAL A 425 9.44 27.94 -17.77
CA VAL A 425 9.46 26.53 -18.19
C VAL A 425 10.90 26.01 -18.18
N TYR A 426 11.11 24.84 -17.57
CA TYR A 426 12.36 24.09 -17.63
C TYR A 426 12.40 23.16 -18.85
N SER A 427 11.35 22.35 -19.03
CA SER A 427 11.25 21.38 -20.11
C SER A 427 9.80 21.05 -20.44
N VAL A 428 9.53 20.82 -21.72
CA VAL A 428 8.23 20.39 -22.25
C VAL A 428 8.44 19.09 -23.03
N SER A 429 7.59 18.09 -22.80
CA SER A 429 7.68 16.79 -23.47
C SER A 429 6.31 16.24 -23.81
N ILE A 430 6.18 15.63 -24.99
CA ILE A 430 5.00 14.88 -25.42
C ILE A 430 5.18 13.36 -25.27
N ILE A 431 6.25 12.93 -24.60
CA ILE A 431 6.54 11.52 -24.38
C ILE A 431 5.70 11.03 -23.19
N PRO A 432 4.89 9.96 -23.37
CA PRO A 432 4.06 9.43 -22.30
C PRO A 432 4.91 9.00 -21.11
N THR A 433 4.58 9.52 -19.93
CA THR A 433 5.38 9.33 -18.71
C THR A 433 4.50 8.79 -17.58
N GLY A 434 5.02 7.80 -16.83
CA GLY A 434 4.30 7.24 -15.68
C GLY A 434 2.98 6.55 -16.02
N VAL A 435 2.00 6.66 -15.12
CA VAL A 435 0.66 6.06 -15.23
C VAL A 435 -0.36 7.18 -15.43
N GLY A 436 -0.63 7.53 -16.68
CA GLY A 436 -1.76 8.41 -17.04
C GLY A 436 -1.37 9.76 -17.65
N ALA A 437 -0.11 10.18 -17.63
CA ALA A 437 0.32 11.41 -18.31
C ALA A 437 0.72 11.13 -19.77
N ALA A 438 0.10 11.85 -20.70
CA ALA A 438 0.41 11.79 -22.13
C ALA A 438 1.62 12.65 -22.51
N GLY A 439 1.85 13.74 -21.77
CA GLY A 439 3.00 14.63 -21.83
C GLY A 439 3.24 15.27 -20.47
N TYR A 440 4.22 16.18 -20.39
CA TYR A 440 4.42 17.01 -19.21
C TYR A 440 5.07 18.35 -19.56
N THR A 441 4.70 19.38 -18.79
CA THR A 441 5.33 20.69 -18.77
C THR A 441 5.85 20.96 -17.36
N MET A 442 7.16 21.13 -17.24
CA MET A 442 7.83 21.27 -15.96
C MET A 442 8.34 22.70 -15.78
N PRO A 443 7.88 23.46 -14.76
CA PRO A 443 8.45 24.75 -14.42
C PRO A 443 9.74 24.60 -13.61
N LEU A 444 10.56 25.65 -13.62
CA LEU A 444 11.71 25.79 -12.72
C LEU A 444 11.36 26.79 -11.61
N PRO A 445 11.17 26.34 -10.36
CA PRO A 445 10.99 27.25 -9.23
C PRO A 445 12.26 28.08 -9.02
N GLU A 446 12.16 29.41 -9.11
CA GLU A 446 13.32 30.29 -8.86
C GLU A 446 13.66 30.38 -7.36
N LYS A 447 12.64 30.27 -6.49
CA LYS A 447 12.75 30.39 -5.03
C LYS A 447 11.76 29.44 -4.35
N ASP A 448 12.20 28.79 -3.27
CA ASP A 448 11.33 28.10 -2.34
C ASP A 448 10.61 29.17 -1.48
N GLU A 449 9.41 29.58 -1.89
CA GLU A 449 8.60 30.56 -1.16
C GLU A 449 7.76 29.88 -0.07
N MET A 450 7.77 30.45 1.14
CA MET A 450 7.00 29.95 2.27
C MET A 450 5.49 30.25 2.16
N PHE A 451 5.12 31.33 1.46
CA PHE A 451 3.74 31.82 1.38
C PHE A 451 3.27 31.93 -0.06
N ASN A 452 2.07 31.40 -0.34
CA ASN A 452 1.40 31.60 -1.63
C ASN A 452 0.46 32.81 -1.56
N THR A 453 0.65 33.76 -2.46
CA THR A 453 -0.24 34.92 -2.59
C THR A 453 -1.48 34.57 -3.39
N LYS A 454 -2.59 35.30 -3.17
CA LYS A 454 -3.82 35.14 -3.97
C LYS A 454 -3.53 35.29 -5.48
N GLY A 455 -2.65 36.22 -5.85
CA GLY A 455 -2.24 36.45 -7.24
C GLY A 455 -1.56 35.23 -7.86
N ARG A 456 -0.57 34.66 -7.15
CA ARG A 456 0.12 33.43 -7.57
C ARG A 456 -0.84 32.25 -7.72
N MET A 457 -1.71 32.04 -6.73
CA MET A 457 -2.70 30.95 -6.79
C MET A 457 -3.68 31.08 -7.98
N LEU A 458 -4.08 32.31 -8.33
CA LEU A 458 -4.88 32.55 -9.53
C LEU A 458 -4.08 32.23 -10.80
N GLN A 459 -2.80 32.59 -10.85
CA GLN A 459 -1.94 32.25 -11.98
C GLN A 459 -1.72 30.74 -12.11
N ASP A 460 -1.55 30.01 -11.00
CA ASP A 460 -1.48 28.54 -11.01
C ASP A 460 -2.76 27.89 -11.58
N ILE A 461 -3.94 28.46 -11.26
CA ILE A 461 -5.22 28.04 -11.84
C ILE A 461 -5.26 28.33 -13.34
N ILE A 462 -4.84 29.54 -13.76
CA ILE A 462 -4.77 29.93 -15.17
C ILE A 462 -3.87 28.95 -15.94
N VAL A 463 -2.69 28.64 -15.42
CA VAL A 463 -1.76 27.67 -16.03
C VAL A 463 -2.38 26.28 -16.11
N SER A 464 -3.03 25.80 -15.05
CA SER A 464 -3.69 24.50 -15.04
C SER A 464 -4.80 24.39 -16.09
N LEU A 465 -5.47 25.49 -16.44
CA LEU A 465 -6.49 25.49 -17.49
C LEU A 465 -5.90 25.64 -18.91
N GLY A 466 -4.59 25.93 -19.03
CA GLY A 466 -3.91 26.22 -20.28
C GLY A 466 -4.02 25.13 -21.34
N GLY A 467 -3.74 23.88 -20.99
CA GLY A 467 -3.82 22.77 -21.94
C GLY A 467 -5.23 22.55 -22.48
N ARG A 468 -6.25 22.69 -21.62
CA ARG A 468 -7.67 22.61 -22.03
C ARG A 468 -8.05 23.73 -23.00
N VAL A 469 -7.61 24.95 -22.72
CA VAL A 469 -7.89 26.13 -23.54
C VAL A 469 -7.21 26.01 -24.90
N ALA A 470 -5.94 25.59 -24.93
CA ALA A 470 -5.21 25.36 -26.18
C ALA A 470 -5.89 24.29 -27.05
N GLU A 471 -6.39 23.21 -26.43
CA GLU A 471 -7.17 22.21 -27.15
C GLU A 471 -8.44 22.81 -27.75
N ALA A 472 -9.22 23.58 -26.98
CA ALA A 472 -10.49 24.15 -27.41
C ALA A 472 -10.33 25.23 -28.50
N LEU A 473 -9.19 25.92 -28.56
CA LEU A 473 -8.91 26.92 -29.59
C LEU A 473 -8.52 26.29 -30.93
N VAL A 474 -7.82 25.16 -30.90
CA VAL A 474 -7.23 24.54 -32.11
C VAL A 474 -8.05 23.36 -32.63
N PHE A 475 -8.75 22.63 -31.75
CA PHE A 475 -9.53 21.45 -32.11
C PHE A 475 -11.02 21.67 -31.82
N ASP A 476 -11.87 21.15 -32.71
CA ASP A 476 -13.33 21.20 -32.56
C ASP A 476 -13.86 20.25 -31.46
N ASP A 477 -13.06 19.24 -31.07
CA ASP A 477 -13.44 18.22 -30.09
C ASP A 477 -12.47 18.18 -28.91
N ILE A 478 -13.03 18.20 -27.72
CA ILE A 478 -12.32 18.33 -26.45
C ILE A 478 -11.99 16.97 -25.86
N THR A 479 -10.76 16.79 -25.35
CA THR A 479 -10.34 15.47 -24.87
C THR A 479 -10.57 15.25 -23.37
N THR A 480 -10.31 14.03 -22.91
CA THR A 480 -10.29 13.68 -21.48
C THR A 480 -8.92 13.95 -20.82
N GLY A 481 -7.92 14.38 -21.59
CA GLY A 481 -6.54 14.61 -21.14
C GLY A 481 -6.44 15.65 -20.02
N ALA A 482 -7.21 16.74 -20.13
CA ALA A 482 -7.23 17.83 -19.16
C ALA A 482 -7.91 17.52 -17.81
N SER A 483 -8.36 16.28 -17.57
CA SER A 483 -9.13 15.93 -16.38
C SER A 483 -8.36 16.16 -15.06
N GLN A 484 -7.05 15.89 -15.06
CA GLN A 484 -6.20 16.10 -13.90
C GLN A 484 -5.98 17.59 -13.62
N ASP A 485 -5.81 18.41 -14.65
CA ASP A 485 -5.56 19.85 -14.48
C ASP A 485 -6.81 20.57 -14.00
N ILE A 486 -7.99 20.20 -14.55
CA ILE A 486 -9.28 20.68 -14.06
C ILE A 486 -9.48 20.31 -12.58
N LYS A 487 -9.11 19.08 -12.19
CA LYS A 487 -9.19 18.63 -10.79
C LYS A 487 -8.25 19.45 -9.89
N GLN A 488 -7.03 19.73 -10.33
CA GLN A 488 -6.07 20.54 -9.57
C GLN A 488 -6.54 21.99 -9.43
N ALA A 489 -6.95 22.63 -10.55
CA ALA A 489 -7.51 23.97 -10.58
C ALA A 489 -8.71 24.10 -9.63
N THR A 490 -9.66 23.15 -9.71
CA THR A 490 -10.86 23.13 -8.86
C THR A 490 -10.51 22.96 -7.38
N LYS A 491 -9.56 22.07 -7.06
CA LYS A 491 -9.09 21.86 -5.69
C LYS A 491 -8.44 23.11 -5.12
N LEU A 492 -7.63 23.80 -5.92
CA LEU A 492 -6.95 25.03 -5.51
C LEU A 492 -7.95 26.17 -5.30
N ALA A 493 -8.87 26.39 -6.25
CA ALA A 493 -9.94 27.36 -6.14
C ALA A 493 -10.83 27.10 -4.90
N LYS A 494 -11.17 25.84 -4.64
CA LYS A 494 -11.91 25.46 -3.44
C LYS A 494 -11.14 25.82 -2.16
N LYS A 495 -9.84 25.50 -2.07
CA LYS A 495 -9.01 25.88 -0.91
C LYS A 495 -8.89 27.39 -0.72
N MET A 496 -8.80 28.15 -1.81
CA MET A 496 -8.81 29.63 -1.75
C MET A 496 -10.07 30.14 -1.06
N VAL A 497 -11.23 29.55 -1.39
CA VAL A 497 -12.53 29.96 -0.82
C VAL A 497 -12.72 29.41 0.59
N THR A 498 -12.46 28.12 0.84
CA THR A 498 -12.86 27.44 2.08
C THR A 498 -11.81 27.48 3.18
N LYS A 499 -10.51 27.52 2.85
CA LYS A 499 -9.42 27.40 3.82
C LYS A 499 -8.67 28.71 4.03
N TYR A 500 -8.41 29.44 2.95
CA TYR A 500 -7.60 30.66 3.00
C TYR A 500 -8.42 31.95 3.08
N GLY A 501 -9.76 31.88 2.99
CA GLY A 501 -10.62 33.05 3.11
C GLY A 501 -10.39 34.11 2.02
N MET A 502 -10.03 33.69 0.80
CA MET A 502 -9.65 34.57 -0.30
C MET A 502 -10.84 35.04 -1.18
N SER A 503 -12.08 34.75 -0.78
CA SER A 503 -13.30 35.26 -1.43
C SER A 503 -13.96 36.33 -0.57
N ASP A 504 -14.29 37.47 -1.20
CA ASP A 504 -14.94 38.60 -0.53
C ASP A 504 -16.39 38.28 -0.13
N ARG A 505 -17.05 37.33 -0.81
CA ARG A 505 -18.45 36.93 -0.53
C ARG A 505 -18.56 35.97 0.64
N ILE A 506 -17.62 35.03 0.73
CA ILE A 506 -17.56 34.02 1.79
C ILE A 506 -16.87 34.59 3.04
N GLY A 507 -15.92 35.51 2.85
CA GLY A 507 -15.21 36.19 3.92
C GLY A 507 -13.99 35.40 4.43
N VAL A 508 -13.35 35.96 5.47
CA VAL A 508 -12.09 35.44 6.04
C VAL A 508 -12.39 34.37 7.10
N ILE A 509 -13.08 33.31 6.70
CA ILE A 509 -13.52 32.22 7.59
C ILE A 509 -13.01 30.88 7.02
N SER A 510 -12.45 30.04 7.87
CA SER A 510 -12.10 28.66 7.50
C SER A 510 -13.32 27.76 7.66
N TYR A 511 -13.88 27.34 6.53
CA TYR A 511 -14.95 26.36 6.41
C TYR A 511 -14.42 24.92 6.23
N ASP A 512 -13.10 24.76 6.06
CA ASP A 512 -12.48 23.46 5.96
C ASP A 512 -12.41 22.79 7.34
N ASN A 513 -12.93 21.57 7.42
CA ASN A 513 -12.84 20.74 8.62
C ASN A 513 -11.56 19.90 8.50
N ASP A 514 -10.39 20.53 8.70
CA ASP A 514 -9.05 19.90 8.65
C ASP A 514 -8.81 18.86 9.78
N ASP A 515 -9.84 18.50 10.56
CA ASP A 515 -9.80 17.24 11.32
C ASP A 515 -9.88 16.09 10.31
N ASP A 516 -8.73 15.75 9.72
CA ASP A 516 -8.35 14.64 8.83
C ASP A 516 -8.63 13.25 9.45
N GLU A 517 -9.76 13.11 10.13
CA GLU A 517 -10.30 11.84 10.56
C GLU A 517 -10.79 11.07 9.32
N VAL A 518 -9.86 10.30 8.74
CA VAL A 518 -10.17 9.18 7.85
C VAL A 518 -10.82 8.08 8.70
N PHE A 519 -12.04 8.34 9.18
CA PHE A 519 -12.90 7.35 9.76
C PHE A 519 -13.73 6.74 8.62
N ILE A 520 -13.59 5.42 8.43
CA ILE A 520 -14.26 4.67 7.35
C ILE A 520 -15.81 4.78 7.41
N GLY A 521 -16.36 5.22 8.56
CA GLY A 521 -17.79 5.53 8.70
C GLY A 521 -18.19 6.99 8.46
N ARG A 522 -17.25 7.92 8.19
CA ARG A 522 -17.54 9.35 7.98
C ARG A 522 -17.89 9.65 6.52
N ASP A 523 -17.33 8.91 5.56
CA ASP A 523 -17.69 9.02 4.13
C ASP A 523 -19.13 8.56 3.82
N LEU A 524 -19.73 7.72 4.67
CA LEU A 524 -21.14 7.31 4.56
C LEU A 524 -22.11 8.33 5.18
N ALA A 525 -21.60 9.29 5.96
CA ALA A 525 -22.40 10.31 6.60
C ALA A 525 -22.25 11.62 5.83
N HIS A 526 -23.24 11.93 4.97
CA HIS A 526 -23.42 13.22 4.28
C HIS A 526 -23.53 14.45 5.23
N SER A 527 -23.16 14.36 6.50
CA SER A 527 -23.52 15.28 7.59
C SER A 527 -22.33 15.94 8.31
N THR A 528 -21.11 15.96 7.74
CA THR A 528 -19.95 16.62 8.38
C THR A 528 -19.42 17.86 7.65
N ARG A 529 -20.24 18.55 6.85
CA ARG A 529 -19.93 19.93 6.44
C ARG A 529 -20.22 20.84 7.64
N GLY A 530 -19.23 21.56 8.16
CA GLY A 530 -19.38 22.49 9.30
C GLY A 530 -20.18 23.76 8.98
N TYR A 531 -20.94 23.76 7.88
CA TYR A 531 -21.62 24.93 7.30
C TYR A 531 -22.93 24.52 6.64
N SER A 532 -23.84 25.49 6.47
CA SER A 532 -25.17 25.28 5.90
C SER A 532 -25.11 24.98 4.39
N GLU A 533 -26.19 24.40 3.85
CA GLU A 533 -26.35 24.20 2.40
C GLU A 533 -26.34 25.52 1.61
N GLU A 534 -26.79 26.62 2.21
CA GLU A 534 -26.71 27.95 1.60
C GLU A 534 -25.26 28.37 1.38
N ILE A 535 -24.41 28.22 2.41
CA ILE A 535 -22.98 28.51 2.32
C ILE A 535 -22.29 27.54 1.35
N ALA A 536 -22.68 26.26 1.34
CA ALA A 536 -22.18 25.30 0.36
C ALA A 536 -22.48 25.76 -1.08
N GLY A 537 -23.71 26.21 -1.36
CA GLY A 537 -24.11 26.74 -2.65
C GLY A 537 -23.43 28.06 -3.03
N GLU A 538 -23.09 28.91 -2.06
CA GLU A 538 -22.26 30.11 -2.30
C GLU A 538 -20.80 29.73 -2.60
N ILE A 539 -20.22 28.77 -1.88
CA ILE A 539 -18.86 28.26 -2.14
C ILE A 539 -18.76 27.73 -3.57
N ASP A 540 -19.71 26.89 -3.99
CA ASP A 540 -19.69 26.30 -5.34
C ASP A 540 -19.83 27.38 -6.43
N ARG A 541 -20.65 28.43 -6.19
CA ARG A 541 -20.75 29.58 -7.10
C ARG A 541 -19.46 30.39 -7.18
N GLU A 542 -18.79 30.61 -6.05
CA GLU A 542 -17.51 31.33 -6.02
C GLU A 542 -16.38 30.53 -6.67
N VAL A 543 -16.31 29.22 -6.44
CA VAL A 543 -15.35 28.34 -7.12
C VAL A 543 -15.59 28.36 -8.62
N LYS A 544 -16.84 28.22 -9.06
CA LYS A 544 -17.20 28.31 -10.49
C LYS A 544 -16.76 29.65 -11.09
N ARG A 545 -17.07 30.77 -10.42
CA ARG A 545 -16.67 32.12 -10.87
C ARG A 545 -15.15 32.24 -11.03
N ILE A 546 -14.37 31.78 -10.04
CA ILE A 546 -12.89 31.83 -10.10
C ILE A 546 -12.37 31.03 -11.31
N ILE A 547 -12.90 29.83 -11.53
CA ILE A 547 -12.49 28.97 -12.65
C ILE A 547 -12.85 29.61 -13.99
N GLU A 548 -14.07 30.15 -14.14
CA GLU A 548 -14.50 30.82 -15.38
C GLU A 548 -13.63 32.06 -15.68
N GLU A 549 -13.38 32.92 -14.70
CA GLU A 549 -12.51 34.09 -14.86
C GLU A 549 -11.07 33.71 -15.23
N CYS A 550 -10.55 32.61 -14.67
CA CYS A 550 -9.21 32.13 -15.01
C CYS A 550 -9.18 31.49 -16.40
N TYR A 551 -10.24 30.79 -16.81
CA TYR A 551 -10.39 30.21 -18.13
C TYR A 551 -10.41 31.30 -19.22
N GLU A 552 -11.22 32.34 -19.04
CA GLU A 552 -11.31 33.47 -19.98
C GLU A 552 -9.96 34.19 -20.12
N LYS A 553 -9.24 34.36 -19.00
CA LYS A 553 -7.88 34.94 -19.01
C LYS A 553 -6.89 34.06 -19.75
N ALA A 554 -6.90 32.75 -19.51
CA ALA A 554 -6.06 31.80 -20.23
C ALA A 554 -6.36 31.83 -21.73
N GLU A 555 -7.63 31.86 -22.13
CA GLU A 555 -8.06 31.95 -23.53
C GLU A 555 -7.53 33.20 -24.21
N LYS A 556 -7.66 34.35 -23.55
CA LYS A 556 -7.13 35.61 -24.06
C LYS A 556 -5.61 35.56 -24.26
N LEU A 557 -4.87 35.10 -23.25
CA LEU A 557 -3.40 35.05 -23.30
C LEU A 557 -2.89 34.08 -24.37
N ILE A 558 -3.53 32.91 -24.52
CA ILE A 558 -3.15 31.93 -25.53
C ILE A 558 -3.51 32.45 -26.94
N ARG A 559 -4.67 33.09 -27.12
CA ARG A 559 -5.07 33.68 -28.40
C ARG A 559 -4.15 34.84 -28.83
N GLU A 560 -3.69 35.65 -27.88
CA GLU A 560 -2.70 36.70 -28.17
C GLU A 560 -1.33 36.13 -28.63
N ASN A 561 -1.06 34.84 -28.35
CA ASN A 561 0.19 34.15 -28.67
C ASN A 561 -0.04 32.91 -29.56
N GLU A 562 -1.09 32.92 -30.39
CA GLU A 562 -1.49 31.78 -31.22
C GLU A 562 -0.39 31.35 -32.21
N ASP A 563 0.36 32.30 -32.76
CA ASP A 563 1.52 32.03 -33.62
C ASP A 563 2.59 31.19 -32.91
N ILE A 564 2.84 31.49 -31.62
CA ILE A 564 3.81 30.79 -30.79
C ILE A 564 3.29 29.41 -30.42
N LEU A 565 1.98 29.27 -30.16
CA LEU A 565 1.33 27.99 -29.92
C LEU A 565 1.56 27.02 -31.09
N HIS A 566 1.34 27.47 -32.33
CA HIS A 566 1.57 26.65 -33.51
C HIS A 566 3.05 26.29 -33.71
N LYS A 567 3.97 27.25 -33.53
CA LYS A 567 5.42 27.00 -33.65
C LYS A 567 5.91 26.01 -32.58
N SER A 568 5.49 26.19 -31.33
CA SER A 568 5.84 25.31 -30.21
C SER A 568 5.33 23.89 -30.44
N ALA A 569 4.06 23.73 -30.83
CA ALA A 569 3.49 22.43 -31.11
C ALA A 569 4.19 21.73 -32.29
N ALA A 570 4.55 22.47 -33.35
CA ALA A 570 5.29 21.93 -34.48
C ALA A 570 6.69 21.43 -34.06
N LEU A 571 7.40 22.22 -33.24
CA LEU A 571 8.72 21.84 -32.72
C LEU A 571 8.63 20.61 -31.78
N LEU A 572 7.57 20.50 -30.98
CA LEU A 572 7.33 19.33 -30.12
C LEU A 572 7.06 18.08 -30.95
N LEU A 573 6.36 18.20 -32.07
CA LEU A 573 6.14 17.06 -32.97
C LEU A 573 7.41 16.60 -33.67
N GLU A 574 8.38 17.49 -33.90
CA GLU A 574 9.67 17.15 -34.50
C GLU A 574 10.64 16.52 -33.49
N LYS A 575 10.77 17.12 -32.29
CA LYS A 575 11.78 16.72 -31.30
C LYS A 575 11.27 15.86 -30.15
N GLU A 576 9.96 15.76 -29.98
CA GLU A 576 9.24 15.12 -28.86
C GLU A 576 9.49 15.75 -27.47
N LYS A 577 10.59 16.50 -27.32
CA LYS A 577 10.98 17.22 -26.10
C LYS A 577 11.71 18.50 -26.47
N ILE A 578 11.42 19.58 -25.74
CA ILE A 578 12.02 20.91 -25.92
C ILE A 578 12.55 21.41 -24.57
N ASN A 579 13.72 22.03 -24.58
CA ASN A 579 14.32 22.67 -23.41
C ASN A 579 13.93 24.16 -23.32
N ARG A 580 14.13 24.75 -22.14
CA ARG A 580 13.88 26.19 -21.90
C ARG A 580 14.40 27.11 -23.00
N GLU A 581 15.68 27.00 -23.36
CA GLU A 581 16.35 27.89 -24.33
C GLU A 581 15.70 27.81 -25.72
N GLU A 582 15.32 26.61 -26.14
CA GLU A 582 14.66 26.37 -27.42
C GLU A 582 13.23 26.91 -27.43
N PHE A 583 12.53 26.85 -26.28
CA PHE A 583 11.19 27.38 -26.13
C PHE A 583 11.19 28.92 -26.08
N GLU A 584 12.11 29.53 -25.31
CA GLU A 584 12.27 30.99 -25.23
C GLU A 584 12.65 31.59 -26.60
N ALA A 585 13.41 30.86 -27.42
CA ALA A 585 13.75 31.28 -28.78
C ALA A 585 12.53 31.43 -29.71
N LEU A 586 11.35 30.90 -29.36
CA LEU A 586 10.12 31.06 -30.14
C LEU A 586 9.43 32.41 -29.93
N PHE A 587 9.79 33.12 -28.85
CA PHE A 587 9.25 34.45 -28.50
C PHE A 587 10.09 35.60 -29.08
N VAL A 588 11.24 35.29 -29.68
CA VAL A 588 12.17 36.21 -30.36
C VAL A 588 11.98 36.11 -31.86
#